data_AF-A0A094EDK3-F1
#
_entry.id   AF-A0A094EDK3-F1
#
_cell.length_a   1.000
_cell.length_b   1.000
_cell.length_c   1.000
_cell.angle_alpha   90.00
_cell.angle_beta   90.00
_cell.angle_gamma   90.00
#
_symmetry.space_group_name_H-M   'P 1'
#
loop_
_entity.id
_entity.type
_entity.pdbx_description
1 polymer ?
#
loop_
_entity_poly.entity_id
_entity_poly.type
_entity_poly.pdbx_seq_one_letter_code
_entity_poly.pdbx_strand_id
1 'polypeptide(L)'
;MPAYDWNTTTFAEATAIKAIDSHTYEGNFPDDWSIGKVPNGGIVCGNFLAVAKLHFETTLKAQNQPHTIAFHTDFLRRTQEGPCRFKVTDTKLGRQTSVIHISMSQGREEVVAYLTQSNLITEEGLSLDTGFELHPKPPPVDLVKLKEDKDEHWERRAEMPFASFRKAVTKLQFHFPRNGQPHRSIGDEWVHLNTGERITNQSLGFIADMFPMPVESFRDRENPYDSKDPEKAKKRLAIYWYPTVLLNIEFKKLLPEEGVEWLFSRCKTKQIKNGRMDLELTIMDAEGDIVALSHHVCLVLPAERNIAPRREEGRKERALFAPSPVLVPKIEILPAIRTCCASRDEAGNTTAIHGRDDGGEYRVCHCFRWYLVTYHLSHRYYSHHRRYSPVTGIASVTVTVTMMRRAHLDPRTLYIPGTFMAAQHGNAGDVFPFFREDAP
;
A
#
# COMPACT_ATOMS: atom_id res chain seq x y z
N MET A 1 32.49 -9.01 10.53
CA MET A 1 31.27 -8.17 10.56
C MET A 1 31.15 -7.56 11.95
N PRO A 2 30.61 -6.34 12.10
CA PRO A 2 30.25 -5.82 13.42
C PRO A 2 29.32 -6.82 14.11
N ALA A 3 29.64 -7.21 15.34
CA ALA A 3 28.77 -8.09 16.13
C ALA A 3 27.65 -7.22 16.72
N TYR A 4 26.44 -7.35 16.21
CA TYR A 4 25.25 -6.73 16.79
C TYR A 4 24.63 -7.68 17.82
N ASP A 5 23.98 -7.12 18.84
CA ASP A 5 23.41 -7.85 19.98
C ASP A 5 21.96 -8.34 19.77
N TRP A 6 21.42 -8.20 18.56
CA TRP A 6 20.06 -8.60 18.20
C TRP A 6 20.01 -9.89 17.37
N ASN A 7 18.92 -10.65 17.51
CA ASN A 7 18.73 -11.91 16.79
C ASN A 7 18.55 -11.65 15.29
N THR A 8 19.39 -12.27 14.46
CA THR A 8 19.36 -12.03 13.01
C THR A 8 18.38 -12.97 12.32
N THR A 9 17.27 -12.42 11.84
CA THR A 9 16.30 -13.12 11.00
C THR A 9 16.68 -13.04 9.52
N THR A 10 16.41 -14.12 8.79
CA THR A 10 16.56 -14.24 7.33
C THR A 10 15.45 -13.49 6.58
N PHE A 11 15.64 -13.25 5.29
CA PHE A 11 14.63 -12.64 4.42
C PHE A 11 13.39 -13.55 4.32
N ALA A 12 13.60 -14.86 4.15
CA ALA A 12 12.52 -15.84 4.10
C ALA A 12 11.68 -15.84 5.39
N GLU A 13 12.30 -15.76 6.56
CA GLU A 13 11.58 -15.65 7.84
C GLU A 13 10.82 -14.33 7.96
N ALA A 14 11.43 -13.21 7.58
CA ALA A 14 10.83 -11.87 7.68
C ALA A 14 9.72 -11.61 6.65
N THR A 15 9.60 -12.46 5.64
CA THR A 15 8.55 -12.41 4.62
C THR A 15 7.70 -13.68 4.59
N ALA A 16 7.78 -14.51 5.64
CA ALA A 16 6.95 -15.69 5.77
C ALA A 16 5.47 -15.27 5.94
N ILE A 17 4.64 -15.68 4.97
CA ILE A 17 3.20 -15.40 4.95
C ILE A 17 2.44 -16.70 5.15
N LYS A 18 1.41 -16.65 6.00
CA LYS A 18 0.47 -17.76 6.21
C LYS A 18 -0.93 -17.36 5.77
N ALA A 19 -1.55 -18.20 4.95
CA ALA A 19 -2.96 -18.05 4.61
C ALA A 19 -3.83 -18.37 5.84
N ILE A 20 -4.80 -17.49 6.10
CA ILE A 20 -5.85 -17.70 7.11
C ILE A 20 -7.11 -18.24 6.43
N ASP A 21 -7.44 -17.65 5.30
CA ASP A 21 -8.49 -18.08 4.38
C ASP A 21 -8.06 -17.75 2.94
N SER A 22 -8.99 -17.80 1.99
CA SER A 22 -8.69 -17.57 0.57
C SER A 22 -8.24 -16.15 0.23
N HIS A 23 -8.54 -15.15 1.06
CA HIS A 23 -8.27 -13.73 0.77
C HIS A 23 -7.65 -12.99 1.96
N THR A 24 -7.36 -13.68 3.06
CA THR A 24 -6.76 -13.11 4.25
C THR A 24 -5.49 -13.87 4.63
N TYR A 25 -4.43 -13.11 4.92
CA TYR A 25 -3.11 -13.65 5.22
C TYR A 25 -2.52 -12.97 6.45
N GLU A 26 -1.66 -13.69 7.18
CA GLU A 26 -0.87 -13.15 8.29
C GLU A 26 0.62 -13.17 7.97
N GLY A 27 1.31 -12.15 8.45
CA GLY A 27 2.76 -12.03 8.47
C GLY A 27 3.22 -11.39 9.77
N ASN A 28 4.53 -11.20 9.89
CA ASN A 28 5.14 -10.56 11.05
C ASN A 28 6.38 -9.79 10.63
N PHE A 29 6.54 -8.55 11.08
CA PHE A 29 7.75 -7.76 10.83
C PHE A 29 8.73 -7.90 12.00
N PRO A 30 9.86 -8.60 11.83
CA PRO A 30 10.88 -8.69 12.87
C PRO A 30 11.56 -7.33 13.09
N ASP A 31 12.02 -7.06 14.31
CA ASP A 31 12.56 -5.74 14.67
C ASP A 31 13.84 -5.39 13.91
N ASP A 32 14.60 -6.40 13.51
CA ASP A 32 15.89 -6.27 12.85
C ASP A 32 15.82 -5.93 11.36
N TRP A 33 14.62 -5.90 10.80
CA TRP A 33 14.33 -5.37 9.47
C TRP A 33 13.82 -3.92 9.52
N SER A 34 13.99 -3.24 10.64
CA SER A 34 13.53 -1.85 10.83
C SER A 34 14.59 -0.79 10.51
N ILE A 35 14.09 0.39 10.14
CA ILE A 35 14.83 1.64 10.07
C ILE A 35 14.30 2.55 11.20
N GLY A 36 14.98 2.50 12.34
CA GLY A 36 14.50 3.06 13.60
C GLY A 36 13.42 2.17 14.23
N LYS A 37 12.22 2.72 14.46
CA LYS A 37 11.06 2.03 15.09
C LYS A 37 10.00 1.55 14.08
N VAL A 38 10.34 1.56 12.80
CA VAL A 38 9.44 1.26 11.69
C VAL A 38 10.14 0.25 10.78
N PRO A 39 9.47 -0.87 10.42
CA PRO A 39 9.95 -1.77 9.38
C PRO A 39 10.38 -1.00 8.13
N ASN A 40 11.48 -1.41 7.50
CA ASN A 40 11.89 -0.85 6.21
C ASN A 40 10.74 -0.97 5.18
N GLY A 41 10.58 0.03 4.29
CA GLY A 41 9.50 0.01 3.30
C GLY A 41 9.65 -1.18 2.36
N GLY A 42 10.88 -1.51 1.98
CA GLY A 42 11.22 -2.65 1.14
C GLY A 42 10.88 -4.01 1.75
N ILE A 43 11.07 -4.23 3.05
CA ILE A 43 10.66 -5.51 3.68
C ILE A 43 9.12 -5.63 3.71
N VAL A 44 8.42 -4.50 3.88
CA VAL A 44 6.96 -4.46 3.75
C VAL A 44 6.57 -4.84 2.32
N CYS A 45 7.19 -4.23 1.32
CA CYS A 45 7.02 -4.56 -0.10
C CYS A 45 7.29 -6.05 -0.40
N GLY A 46 8.34 -6.64 0.18
CA GLY A 46 8.61 -8.08 0.08
C GLY A 46 7.49 -8.96 0.62
N ASN A 47 6.84 -8.56 1.71
CA ASN A 47 5.66 -9.26 2.25
C ASN A 47 4.45 -9.16 1.30
N PHE A 48 4.21 -8.00 0.66
CA PHE A 48 3.15 -7.86 -0.34
C PHE A 48 3.38 -8.78 -1.55
N LEU A 49 4.63 -8.88 -2.03
CA LEU A 49 5.01 -9.80 -3.10
C LEU A 49 4.81 -11.27 -2.67
N ALA A 50 5.15 -11.61 -1.42
CA ALA A 50 4.92 -12.94 -0.86
C ALA A 50 3.42 -13.30 -0.78
N VAL A 51 2.57 -12.35 -0.36
CA VAL A 51 1.10 -12.53 -0.35
C VAL A 51 0.58 -12.76 -1.76
N ALA A 52 1.00 -11.94 -2.72
CA ALA A 52 0.55 -12.07 -4.11
C ALA A 52 0.96 -13.42 -4.71
N LYS A 53 2.21 -13.84 -4.51
CA LYS A 53 2.71 -15.16 -4.91
C LYS A 53 1.84 -16.27 -4.33
N LEU A 54 1.67 -16.29 -3.00
CA LEU A 54 0.88 -17.33 -2.32
C LEU A 54 -0.58 -17.34 -2.80
N HIS A 55 -1.17 -16.17 -3.03
CA HIS A 55 -2.54 -16.03 -3.50
C HIS A 55 -2.73 -16.63 -4.90
N PHE A 56 -1.78 -16.41 -5.81
CA PHE A 56 -1.81 -16.98 -7.16
C PHE A 56 -1.37 -18.45 -7.22
N GLU A 57 -0.64 -18.94 -6.22
CA GLU A 57 -0.34 -20.38 -6.08
C GLU A 57 -1.52 -21.18 -5.51
N THR A 58 -2.42 -20.51 -4.78
CA THR A 58 -3.53 -21.13 -4.05
C THR A 58 -4.88 -20.71 -4.61
N THR A 59 -5.44 -19.59 -4.13
CA THR A 59 -6.78 -19.09 -4.46
C THR A 59 -6.99 -18.86 -5.95
N LEU A 60 -6.02 -18.24 -6.63
CA LEU A 60 -6.08 -17.92 -8.06
C LEU A 60 -5.20 -18.82 -8.93
N LYS A 61 -4.91 -20.05 -8.47
CA LYS A 61 -4.08 -21.02 -9.21
C LYS A 61 -4.50 -21.21 -10.67
N ALA A 62 -5.80 -21.20 -10.93
CA ALA A 62 -6.34 -21.36 -12.28
C ALA A 62 -5.96 -20.22 -13.25
N GLN A 63 -5.56 -19.04 -12.76
CA GLN A 63 -5.11 -17.94 -13.61
C GLN A 63 -3.76 -18.23 -14.27
N ASN A 64 -2.93 -19.09 -13.68
CA ASN A 64 -1.58 -19.40 -14.17
C ASN A 64 -0.73 -18.12 -14.40
N GLN A 65 -0.82 -17.17 -13.47
CA GLN A 65 -0.13 -15.88 -13.51
C GLN A 65 0.73 -15.71 -12.24
N PRO A 66 1.85 -16.44 -12.11
CA PRO A 66 2.62 -16.47 -10.87
C PRO A 66 3.54 -15.25 -10.66
N HIS A 67 3.70 -14.39 -11.67
CA HIS A 67 4.73 -13.35 -11.68
C HIS A 67 4.14 -11.95 -11.60
N THR A 68 4.67 -11.14 -10.67
CA THR A 68 4.30 -9.73 -10.58
C THR A 68 5.04 -8.95 -11.67
N ILE A 69 4.33 -8.21 -12.51
CA ILE A 69 4.92 -7.35 -13.55
C ILE A 69 4.85 -5.87 -13.20
N ALA A 70 3.89 -5.47 -12.38
CA ALA A 70 3.76 -4.12 -11.86
C ALA A 70 3.28 -4.14 -10.41
N PHE A 71 3.88 -3.30 -9.58
CA PHE A 71 3.57 -3.18 -8.16
C PHE A 71 3.53 -1.69 -7.79
N HIS A 72 2.42 -1.24 -7.23
CA HIS A 72 2.21 0.12 -6.77
C HIS A 72 1.77 0.10 -5.32
N THR A 73 2.51 0.79 -4.44
CA THR A 73 2.26 0.78 -2.99
C THR A 73 2.16 2.20 -2.46
N ASP A 74 1.14 2.47 -1.64
CA ASP A 74 1.01 3.68 -0.84
C ASP A 74 1.17 3.36 0.65
N PHE A 75 2.09 4.08 1.30
CA PHE A 75 2.32 4.02 2.73
C PHE A 75 1.48 5.08 3.42
N LEU A 76 0.26 4.69 3.81
CA LEU A 76 -0.71 5.60 4.43
C LEU A 76 -0.24 6.05 5.82
N ARG A 77 0.41 5.15 6.57
CA ARG A 77 0.82 5.34 7.97
C ARG A 77 2.09 4.57 8.29
N ARG A 78 2.75 4.93 9.40
CA ARG A 78 3.87 4.16 9.95
C ARG A 78 3.39 2.75 10.34
N THR A 79 4.02 1.74 9.76
CA THR A 79 3.97 0.35 10.21
C THR A 79 4.70 0.22 11.56
N GLN A 80 4.61 -0.96 12.17
CA GLN A 80 5.27 -1.32 13.41
C GLN A 80 5.80 -2.74 13.36
N GLU A 81 6.80 -3.01 14.18
CA GLU A 81 7.29 -4.34 14.47
C GLU A 81 6.15 -5.25 14.99
N GLY A 82 6.24 -6.53 14.69
CA GLY A 82 5.27 -7.53 15.10
C GLY A 82 4.23 -7.90 14.03
N PRO A 83 3.12 -8.54 14.45
CA PRO A 83 2.16 -9.14 13.52
C PRO A 83 1.47 -8.12 12.61
N CYS A 84 1.13 -8.57 11.40
CA CYS A 84 0.35 -7.83 10.43
C CYS A 84 -0.62 -8.75 9.70
N ARG A 85 -1.69 -8.16 9.16
CA ARG A 85 -2.72 -8.88 8.41
C ARG A 85 -2.90 -8.24 7.04
N PHE A 86 -2.89 -9.08 6.01
CA PHE A 86 -3.16 -8.69 4.63
C PHE A 86 -4.53 -9.17 4.23
N LYS A 87 -5.25 -8.35 3.47
CA LYS A 87 -6.51 -8.71 2.82
C LYS A 87 -6.37 -8.43 1.33
N VAL A 88 -6.66 -9.45 0.53
CA VAL A 88 -6.60 -9.39 -0.93
C VAL A 88 -8.00 -9.17 -1.49
N THR A 89 -8.11 -8.34 -2.52
CA THR A 89 -9.32 -8.13 -3.31
C THR A 89 -8.98 -8.31 -4.79
N ASP A 90 -9.60 -9.30 -5.39
CA ASP A 90 -9.50 -9.63 -6.82
C ASP A 90 -10.15 -8.52 -7.64
N THR A 91 -9.37 -7.50 -7.99
CA THR A 91 -9.90 -6.25 -8.58
C THR A 91 -10.27 -6.46 -10.04
N LYS A 92 -9.44 -7.20 -10.77
CA LYS A 92 -9.69 -7.59 -12.16
C LYS A 92 -9.01 -8.93 -12.42
N LEU A 93 -9.76 -9.92 -12.87
CA LEU A 93 -9.20 -11.17 -13.35
C LEU A 93 -9.26 -11.20 -14.87
N GLY A 94 -8.13 -11.46 -15.51
CA GLY A 94 -8.01 -11.48 -16.96
C GLY A 94 -7.16 -12.64 -17.43
N ARG A 95 -7.25 -12.96 -18.72
CA ARG A 95 -6.52 -14.10 -19.30
C ARG A 95 -5.01 -13.87 -19.34
N GLN A 96 -4.58 -12.67 -19.73
CA GLN A 96 -3.15 -12.32 -19.81
C GLN A 96 -2.65 -11.78 -18.48
N THR A 97 -3.40 -10.84 -17.90
CA THR A 97 -3.04 -10.21 -16.63
C THR A 97 -4.23 -10.14 -15.70
N SER A 98 -3.94 -10.25 -14.41
CA SER A 98 -4.88 -9.99 -13.32
C SER A 98 -4.33 -8.90 -12.42
N VAL A 99 -5.22 -8.09 -11.86
CA VAL A 99 -4.91 -7.04 -10.90
C VAL A 99 -5.56 -7.38 -9.57
N ILE A 100 -4.74 -7.43 -8.53
CA ILE A 100 -5.20 -7.57 -7.14
C ILE A 100 -4.91 -6.30 -6.37
N HIS A 101 -5.82 -5.96 -5.46
CA HIS A 101 -5.61 -4.96 -4.44
C HIS A 101 -5.27 -5.69 -3.14
N ILE A 102 -4.25 -5.23 -2.42
CA ILE A 102 -3.89 -5.76 -1.11
C ILE A 102 -3.91 -4.60 -0.11
N SER A 103 -4.61 -4.76 1.00
CA SER A 103 -4.54 -3.87 2.16
C SER A 103 -3.82 -4.57 3.31
N MET A 104 -2.84 -3.92 3.93
CA MET A 104 -2.14 -4.41 5.12
C MET A 104 -2.54 -3.60 6.36
N SER A 105 -2.80 -4.30 7.46
CA SER A 105 -3.28 -3.72 8.71
C SER A 105 -2.59 -4.28 9.96
N GLN A 106 -2.42 -3.41 10.96
CA GLN A 106 -1.92 -3.68 12.31
C GLN A 106 -2.89 -3.09 13.36
N GLY A 107 -4.19 -3.30 13.12
CA GLY A 107 -5.31 -2.75 13.88
C GLY A 107 -6.02 -1.58 13.18
N ARG A 108 -5.39 -1.01 12.15
CA ARG A 108 -5.96 -0.09 11.15
C ARG A 108 -5.23 -0.34 9.84
N GLU A 109 -5.66 0.23 8.73
CA GLU A 109 -4.94 0.09 7.46
C GLU A 109 -3.69 0.99 7.46
N GLU A 110 -2.49 0.42 7.27
CA GLU A 110 -1.24 1.21 7.19
C GLU A 110 -0.69 1.31 5.77
N VAL A 111 -0.86 0.28 4.95
CA VAL A 111 -0.27 0.20 3.61
C VAL A 111 -1.26 -0.45 2.67
N VAL A 112 -1.41 0.10 1.48
CA VAL A 112 -2.23 -0.48 0.41
C VAL A 112 -1.40 -0.61 -0.85
N ALA A 113 -1.75 -1.60 -1.67
CA ALA A 113 -1.08 -1.81 -2.93
C ALA A 113 -2.00 -2.35 -4.01
N TYR A 114 -1.63 -2.08 -5.26
CA TYR A 114 -2.12 -2.77 -6.43
C TYR A 114 -0.97 -3.54 -7.08
N LEU A 115 -1.20 -4.82 -7.36
CA LEU A 115 -0.24 -5.69 -8.04
C LEU A 115 -0.89 -6.26 -9.29
N THR A 116 -0.17 -6.14 -10.40
CA THR A 116 -0.53 -6.79 -11.66
C THR A 116 0.29 -8.06 -11.80
N GLN A 117 -0.39 -9.20 -11.83
CA GLN A 117 0.20 -10.50 -12.08
C GLN A 117 0.07 -10.89 -13.56
N SER A 118 1.04 -11.65 -14.03
CA SER A 118 1.14 -12.23 -15.37
C SER A 118 1.97 -13.51 -15.32
N ASN A 119 2.32 -14.06 -16.48
CA ASN A 119 3.22 -15.19 -16.60
C ASN A 119 4.41 -14.86 -17.52
N LEU A 120 5.45 -14.24 -16.94
CA LEU A 120 6.70 -13.91 -17.62
C LEU A 120 7.39 -15.08 -18.35
N ILE A 121 7.09 -16.35 -18.03
CA ILE A 121 7.68 -17.51 -18.72
C ILE A 121 6.99 -17.77 -20.06
N THR A 122 5.68 -17.50 -20.15
CA THR A 122 4.86 -17.77 -21.33
C THR A 122 4.40 -16.51 -22.06
N GLU A 123 4.94 -15.35 -21.68
CA GLU A 123 4.61 -14.09 -22.33
C GLU A 123 5.16 -14.05 -23.76
N GLU A 124 4.33 -13.58 -24.68
CA GLU A 124 4.68 -13.35 -26.07
C GLU A 124 4.35 -11.91 -26.43
N GLY A 125 5.25 -11.26 -27.19
CA GLY A 125 5.09 -9.86 -27.58
C GLY A 125 6.29 -9.37 -28.38
N LEU A 126 6.21 -8.12 -28.82
CA LEU A 126 7.32 -7.45 -29.49
C LEU A 126 8.43 -7.16 -28.49
N SER A 127 9.63 -7.70 -28.75
CA SER A 127 10.84 -7.41 -27.99
C SER A 127 11.81 -6.64 -28.86
N LEU A 128 12.19 -5.44 -28.41
CA LEU A 128 13.13 -4.56 -29.10
C LEU A 128 14.21 -4.12 -28.12
N ASP A 129 15.47 -4.18 -28.57
CA ASP A 129 16.55 -3.51 -27.89
C ASP A 129 16.41 -1.99 -28.10
N THR A 130 16.28 -1.25 -27.00
CA THR A 130 16.15 0.21 -27.03
C THR A 130 17.50 0.92 -27.07
N GLY A 131 18.61 0.19 -26.89
CA GLY A 131 19.94 0.76 -26.73
C GLY A 131 20.10 1.58 -25.46
N PHE A 132 19.25 1.35 -24.44
CA PHE A 132 19.33 2.07 -23.18
C PHE A 132 20.64 1.78 -22.46
N GLU A 133 21.35 2.83 -22.08
CA GLU A 133 22.53 2.75 -21.23
C GLU A 133 22.42 3.74 -20.07
N LEU A 134 23.02 3.36 -18.94
CA LEU A 134 23.16 4.24 -17.79
C LEU A 134 24.16 5.36 -18.08
N HIS A 135 23.76 6.62 -17.81
CA HIS A 135 24.63 7.79 -17.96
C HIS A 135 24.76 8.59 -16.65
N PRO A 136 25.99 8.87 -16.17
CA PRO A 136 27.28 8.36 -16.66
C PRO A 136 27.40 6.83 -16.55
N LYS A 137 28.23 6.17 -17.37
CA LYS A 137 28.38 4.70 -17.25
C LYS A 137 28.96 4.34 -15.87
N PRO A 138 28.43 3.31 -15.19
CA PRO A 138 29.05 2.82 -13.96
C PRO A 138 30.45 2.24 -14.28
N PRO A 139 31.39 2.26 -13.32
CA PRO A 139 32.67 1.58 -13.49
C PRO A 139 32.47 0.08 -13.77
N PRO A 140 33.36 -0.57 -14.54
CA PRO A 140 33.29 -2.02 -14.73
C PRO A 140 33.48 -2.74 -13.39
N VAL A 141 33.05 -3.99 -13.32
CA VAL A 141 33.13 -4.81 -12.11
C VAL A 141 33.65 -6.21 -12.44
N ASP A 142 34.47 -6.76 -11.54
CA ASP A 142 34.85 -8.16 -11.50
C ASP A 142 34.24 -8.78 -10.25
N LEU A 143 33.09 -9.45 -10.38
CA LEU A 143 32.32 -9.95 -9.23
C LEU A 143 33.10 -10.96 -8.38
N VAL A 144 34.05 -11.69 -8.96
CA VAL A 144 34.91 -12.61 -8.22
C VAL A 144 35.84 -11.82 -7.30
N LYS A 145 36.48 -10.77 -7.82
CA LYS A 145 37.32 -9.89 -6.99
C LYS A 145 36.50 -9.03 -6.04
N LEU A 146 35.29 -8.62 -6.41
CA LEU A 146 34.38 -7.86 -5.57
C LEU A 146 34.07 -8.60 -4.28
N LYS A 147 33.75 -9.90 -4.40
CA LYS A 147 33.50 -10.79 -3.25
C LYS A 147 34.70 -10.89 -2.30
N GLU A 148 35.92 -10.82 -2.84
CA GLU A 148 37.15 -10.83 -2.06
C GLU A 148 37.59 -9.44 -1.57
N ASP A 149 36.80 -8.39 -1.85
CA ASP A 149 37.12 -6.98 -1.57
C ASP A 149 38.42 -6.50 -2.27
N LYS A 150 38.71 -7.09 -3.45
CA LYS A 150 39.91 -6.84 -4.28
C LYS A 150 39.58 -6.22 -5.64
N ASP A 151 38.32 -5.88 -5.89
CA ASP A 151 37.93 -5.20 -7.13
C ASP A 151 38.62 -3.83 -7.23
N GLU A 152 39.04 -3.47 -8.45
CA GLU A 152 39.80 -2.25 -8.73
C GLU A 152 38.96 -0.98 -8.58
N HIS A 153 37.67 -1.05 -8.87
CA HIS A 153 36.78 0.10 -8.98
C HIS A 153 35.76 0.19 -7.86
N TRP A 154 35.44 -0.93 -7.22
CA TRP A 154 34.43 -1.05 -6.19
C TRP A 154 35.06 -1.47 -4.86
N GLU A 155 34.56 -0.91 -3.77
CA GLU A 155 34.98 -1.25 -2.41
C GLU A 155 33.81 -1.69 -1.55
N ARG A 156 34.06 -2.70 -0.73
CA ARG A 156 33.09 -3.14 0.27
C ARG A 156 32.89 -2.07 1.33
N ARG A 157 31.64 -1.75 1.62
CA ARG A 157 31.30 -0.89 2.75
C ARG A 157 31.26 -1.68 4.04
N ALA A 158 32.25 -1.48 4.91
CA ALA A 158 32.35 -2.20 6.19
C ALA A 158 31.14 -1.97 7.12
N GLU A 159 30.63 -0.73 7.17
CA GLU A 159 29.42 -0.38 7.92
C GLU A 159 28.68 0.78 7.25
N MET A 160 27.35 0.68 7.20
CA MET A 160 26.49 1.76 6.73
C MET A 160 26.24 2.79 7.84
N PRO A 161 26.07 4.08 7.50
CA PRO A 161 25.79 5.11 8.50
C PRO A 161 24.58 4.77 9.37
N PHE A 162 24.78 4.86 10.70
CA PHE A 162 23.75 4.60 11.71
C PHE A 162 23.17 3.17 11.66
N ALA A 163 23.95 2.15 11.31
CA ALA A 163 23.49 0.76 11.17
C ALA A 163 22.78 0.21 12.43
N SER A 164 23.20 0.59 13.64
CA SER A 164 22.51 0.22 14.89
C SER A 164 21.09 0.81 15.01
N PHE A 165 20.84 1.96 14.40
CA PHE A 165 19.51 2.55 14.27
C PHE A 165 18.77 2.01 13.04
N ARG A 166 19.49 1.80 11.94
CA ARG A 166 18.97 1.36 10.64
C ARG A 166 19.17 -0.13 10.41
N LYS A 167 18.77 -0.98 11.36
CA LYS A 167 19.11 -2.43 11.39
C LYS A 167 18.93 -3.15 10.05
N ALA A 168 17.88 -2.83 9.28
CA ALA A 168 17.65 -3.44 7.97
C ALA A 168 18.85 -3.32 7.00
N VAL A 169 19.67 -2.27 7.10
CA VAL A 169 20.84 -2.12 6.23
C VAL A 169 21.90 -3.20 6.47
N THR A 170 21.92 -3.83 7.65
CA THR A 170 22.90 -4.89 7.93
C THR A 170 22.55 -6.22 7.24
N LYS A 171 21.36 -6.30 6.62
CA LYS A 171 20.87 -7.44 5.84
C LYS A 171 21.48 -7.50 4.45
N LEU A 172 22.14 -6.42 4.02
CA LEU A 172 22.89 -6.36 2.77
C LEU A 172 24.35 -6.05 3.06
N GLN A 173 25.21 -6.58 2.19
CA GLN A 173 26.56 -6.11 2.06
C GLN A 173 26.64 -5.19 0.84
N PHE A 174 26.93 -3.91 1.10
CA PHE A 174 27.04 -2.88 0.07
C PHE A 174 28.47 -2.78 -0.45
N HIS A 175 28.60 -2.49 -1.74
CA HIS A 175 29.85 -2.10 -2.38
C HIS A 175 29.62 -0.83 -3.19
N PHE A 176 30.50 0.16 -3.01
CA PHE A 176 30.39 1.47 -3.66
C PHE A 176 31.61 1.75 -4.54
N PRO A 177 31.52 2.68 -5.50
CA PRO A 177 32.67 3.06 -6.31
C PRO A 177 33.77 3.69 -5.44
N ARG A 178 35.02 3.21 -5.57
CA ARG A 178 36.20 3.73 -4.85
C ARG A 178 36.45 5.21 -5.12
N ASN A 179 36.19 5.65 -6.35
CA ASN A 179 36.36 7.04 -6.78
C ASN A 179 35.15 7.92 -6.44
N GLY A 180 34.24 7.43 -5.61
CA GLY A 180 33.00 8.11 -5.27
C GLY A 180 31.92 7.99 -6.34
N GLN A 181 30.73 8.48 -5.99
CA GLN A 181 29.57 8.39 -6.86
C GLN A 181 29.71 9.27 -8.10
N PRO A 182 29.17 8.87 -9.27
CA PRO A 182 29.39 9.56 -10.54
C PRO A 182 28.82 10.99 -10.57
N HIS A 183 27.83 11.26 -9.72
CA HIS A 183 27.29 12.58 -9.48
C HIS A 183 26.64 12.61 -8.09
N ARG A 184 26.59 13.76 -7.41
CA ARG A 184 25.93 13.88 -6.09
C ARG A 184 24.48 13.36 -6.09
N SER A 185 23.77 13.47 -7.20
CA SER A 185 22.37 13.01 -7.33
C SER A 185 22.21 11.55 -7.71
N ILE A 186 23.31 10.81 -7.83
CA ILE A 186 23.35 9.43 -8.26
C ILE A 186 24.03 8.61 -7.16
N GLY A 187 23.52 7.41 -6.95
CA GLY A 187 24.05 6.45 -6.01
C GLY A 187 24.08 5.08 -6.66
N ASP A 188 25.27 4.66 -7.08
CA ASP A 188 25.55 3.35 -7.63
C ASP A 188 26.02 2.41 -6.52
N GLU A 189 25.53 1.18 -6.57
CA GLU A 189 25.90 0.13 -5.63
C GLU A 189 25.83 -1.27 -6.24
N TRP A 190 26.68 -2.16 -5.73
CA TRP A 190 26.48 -3.60 -5.82
C TRP A 190 26.12 -4.14 -4.45
N VAL A 191 25.11 -5.00 -4.42
CA VAL A 191 24.61 -5.60 -3.18
C VAL A 191 24.45 -7.11 -3.30
N HIS A 192 24.67 -7.78 -2.18
CA HIS A 192 24.22 -9.15 -1.94
C HIS A 192 23.60 -9.27 -0.54
N LEU A 193 22.76 -10.26 -0.33
CA LEU A 193 22.22 -10.55 1.00
C LEU A 193 23.32 -11.03 1.94
N ASN A 194 23.31 -10.49 3.14
CA ASN A 194 24.24 -10.82 4.22
C ASN A 194 23.65 -11.85 5.20
N THR A 195 22.41 -12.28 4.96
CA THR A 195 21.71 -13.35 5.69
C THR A 195 22.11 -14.76 5.21
N GLY A 196 22.95 -14.86 4.19
CA GLY A 196 23.36 -16.14 3.56
C GLY A 196 22.42 -16.63 2.46
N GLU A 197 21.32 -15.92 2.21
CA GLU A 197 20.37 -16.21 1.13
C GLU A 197 20.80 -15.59 -0.20
N ARG A 198 20.16 -16.05 -1.29
CA ARG A 198 20.26 -15.42 -2.62
C ARG A 198 19.12 -14.44 -2.84
N ILE A 199 19.35 -13.45 -3.69
CA ILE A 199 18.36 -12.46 -4.10
C ILE A 199 17.38 -13.13 -5.09
N THR A 200 16.10 -13.16 -4.73
CA THR A 200 15.00 -13.69 -5.54
C THR A 200 14.07 -12.59 -6.04
N ASN A 201 13.12 -12.93 -6.91
CA ASN A 201 12.07 -12.00 -7.37
C ASN A 201 11.28 -11.38 -6.20
N GLN A 202 11.07 -12.10 -5.09
CA GLN A 202 10.39 -11.58 -3.91
C GLN A 202 11.25 -10.53 -3.16
N SER A 203 12.57 -10.75 -3.09
CA SER A 203 13.48 -9.80 -2.44
C SER A 203 13.68 -8.50 -3.22
N LEU A 204 13.28 -8.43 -4.50
CA LEU A 204 13.33 -7.18 -5.27
C LEU A 204 12.54 -6.05 -4.61
N GLY A 205 11.47 -6.36 -3.85
CA GLY A 205 10.80 -5.36 -3.01
C GLY A 205 11.73 -4.73 -1.97
N PHE A 206 12.61 -5.52 -1.36
CA PHE A 206 13.61 -5.06 -0.40
C PHE A 206 14.78 -4.35 -1.09
N ILE A 207 15.30 -4.90 -2.18
CA ILE A 207 16.38 -4.29 -2.97
C ILE A 207 15.95 -2.92 -3.51
N ALA A 208 14.71 -2.75 -3.96
CA ALA A 208 14.21 -1.47 -4.46
C ALA A 208 14.16 -0.36 -3.40
N ASP A 209 14.16 -0.69 -2.11
CA ASP A 209 14.15 0.28 -1.00
C ASP A 209 15.45 0.30 -0.20
N MET A 210 16.51 -0.32 -0.71
CA MET A 210 17.87 -0.28 -0.18
C MET A 210 18.75 0.42 -1.22
N PHE A 211 19.26 1.59 -0.87
CA PHE A 211 20.09 2.39 -1.77
C PHE A 211 20.92 3.40 -0.95
N PRO A 212 22.06 3.89 -1.48
CA PRO A 212 22.77 5.01 -0.88
C PRO A 212 21.91 6.27 -0.99
N MET A 213 21.54 6.86 0.14
CA MET A 213 20.62 8.00 0.19
C MET A 213 21.19 9.24 -0.53
N PRO A 214 20.63 9.65 -1.70
CA PRO A 214 21.17 10.80 -2.42
C PRO A 214 20.93 12.13 -1.70
N VAL A 215 19.97 12.23 -0.76
CA VAL A 215 19.82 13.48 0.03
C VAL A 215 21.08 13.81 0.81
N GLU A 216 21.75 12.80 1.37
CA GLU A 216 22.88 13.02 2.28
C GLU A 216 24.05 13.70 1.55
N SER A 217 24.29 13.38 0.28
CA SER A 217 25.33 14.05 -0.53
C SER A 217 25.00 15.52 -0.85
N PHE A 218 23.72 15.93 -0.78
CA PHE A 218 23.33 17.33 -0.93
C PHE A 218 23.49 18.12 0.37
N ARG A 219 23.62 17.40 1.49
CA ARG A 219 23.77 17.96 2.84
C ARG A 219 25.21 18.23 3.23
N ASP A 220 26.18 18.01 2.35
CA ASP A 220 27.57 18.44 2.58
C ASP A 220 27.69 19.96 2.89
N ARG A 221 26.69 20.78 2.52
CA ARG A 221 26.62 22.20 2.94
C ARG A 221 26.20 22.43 4.40
N GLU A 222 25.67 21.41 5.05
CA GLU A 222 25.49 21.33 6.51
C GLU A 222 26.69 20.67 7.19
N ASN A 223 27.72 20.26 6.42
CA ASN A 223 28.90 19.64 6.97
C ASN A 223 29.66 20.65 7.84
N PRO A 224 29.76 20.42 9.16
CA PRO A 224 30.56 21.25 10.02
C PRO A 224 32.00 21.50 9.52
N TYR A 225 32.59 20.54 8.81
CA TYR A 225 33.97 20.59 8.33
C TYR A 225 34.17 21.40 7.04
N ASP A 226 33.10 21.88 6.38
CA ASP A 226 33.17 22.74 5.18
C ASP A 226 32.73 24.19 5.49
N SER A 227 32.43 24.49 6.76
CA SER A 227 32.13 25.85 7.21
C SER A 227 33.39 26.52 7.76
N LYS A 228 33.75 27.70 7.24
CA LYS A 228 34.78 28.60 7.84
C LYS A 228 34.34 29.17 9.20
N ASP A 229 33.27 28.65 9.78
CA ASP A 229 32.62 29.09 11.01
C ASP A 229 32.74 27.99 12.06
N PRO A 230 33.72 28.09 12.99
CA PRO A 230 34.03 27.08 13.99
C PRO A 230 32.86 26.68 14.91
N GLU A 231 31.82 27.53 15.02
CA GLU A 231 30.64 27.23 15.83
C GLU A 231 29.59 26.39 15.07
N LYS A 232 29.51 26.52 13.74
CA LYS A 232 28.74 25.60 12.89
C LYS A 232 29.45 24.26 12.73
N ALA A 233 30.78 24.27 12.80
CA ALA A 233 31.64 23.09 12.79
C ALA A 233 31.41 22.09 13.96
N LYS A 234 30.66 22.51 14.99
CA LYS A 234 30.38 21.68 16.17
C LYS A 234 29.00 21.00 16.13
N LYS A 235 28.13 21.33 15.17
CA LYS A 235 26.79 20.75 15.13
C LYS A 235 26.84 19.36 14.51
N ARG A 236 26.46 18.33 15.28
CA ARG A 236 26.19 16.99 14.76
C ARG A 236 25.21 17.10 13.59
N LEU A 237 25.51 16.45 12.46
CA LEU A 237 24.58 16.31 11.34
C LEU A 237 23.24 15.80 11.91
N ALA A 238 22.17 16.55 11.66
CA ALA A 238 20.83 16.12 12.09
C ALA A 238 20.51 14.78 11.40
N ILE A 239 19.99 13.83 12.17
CA ILE A 239 19.51 12.57 11.62
C ILE A 239 18.13 12.86 11.02
N TYR A 240 17.99 12.61 9.73
CA TYR A 240 16.69 12.65 9.05
C TYR A 240 16.15 11.24 8.87
N TRP A 241 14.83 11.16 8.90
CA TRP A 241 14.06 10.00 8.48
C TRP A 241 13.34 10.36 7.17
N TYR A 242 13.41 9.43 6.23
CA TYR A 242 12.90 9.61 4.87
C TYR A 242 11.72 8.68 4.62
N PRO A 243 10.53 8.94 5.19
CA PRO A 243 9.39 8.08 4.93
C PRO A 243 9.02 8.13 3.46
N THR A 244 8.99 6.96 2.85
CA THR A 244 8.36 6.73 1.56
C THR A 244 6.85 6.91 1.71
N VAL A 245 6.27 7.73 0.84
CA VAL A 245 4.82 7.93 0.71
C VAL A 245 4.26 6.94 -0.30
N LEU A 246 5.00 6.74 -1.39
CA LEU A 246 4.64 5.86 -2.49
C LEU A 246 5.91 5.19 -3.03
N LEU A 247 5.78 3.92 -3.41
CA LEU A 247 6.80 3.12 -4.07
C LEU A 247 6.14 2.33 -5.21
N ASN A 248 6.66 2.46 -6.43
CA ASN A 248 6.24 1.62 -7.56
C ASN A 248 7.41 0.83 -8.14
N ILE A 249 7.19 -0.43 -8.49
CA ILE A 249 8.17 -1.32 -9.14
C ILE A 249 7.58 -1.86 -10.45
N GLU A 250 8.36 -1.82 -11.51
CA GLU A 250 8.12 -2.52 -12.77
C GLU A 250 9.13 -3.65 -12.90
N PHE A 251 8.67 -4.88 -13.01
CA PHE A 251 9.54 -6.05 -13.17
C PHE A 251 9.72 -6.34 -14.66
N LYS A 252 10.98 -6.35 -15.11
CA LYS A 252 11.34 -6.46 -16.53
C LYS A 252 11.91 -7.82 -16.88
N LYS A 253 12.65 -8.44 -15.97
CA LYS A 253 13.27 -9.75 -16.13
C LYS A 253 13.02 -10.61 -14.90
N LEU A 254 12.68 -11.87 -15.13
CA LEU A 254 12.57 -12.86 -14.06
C LEU A 254 13.97 -13.30 -13.63
N LEU A 255 14.25 -13.22 -12.33
CA LEU A 255 15.44 -13.86 -11.76
C LEU A 255 15.24 -15.39 -11.71
N PRO A 256 16.33 -16.19 -11.79
CA PRO A 256 16.27 -17.63 -11.56
C PRO A 256 15.58 -17.98 -10.23
N GLU A 257 14.96 -19.17 -10.17
CA GLU A 257 14.20 -19.60 -8.99
C GLU A 257 15.09 -19.72 -7.75
N GLU A 258 16.32 -20.20 -7.94
CA GLU A 258 17.36 -20.27 -6.90
C GLU A 258 17.93 -18.91 -6.49
N GLY A 259 17.60 -17.85 -7.23
CA GLY A 259 18.07 -16.49 -7.02
C GLY A 259 19.50 -16.22 -7.48
N VAL A 260 19.87 -14.95 -7.46
CA VAL A 260 21.20 -14.45 -7.84
C VAL A 260 21.98 -13.99 -6.61
N GLU A 261 23.30 -14.03 -6.68
CA GLU A 261 24.14 -13.53 -5.58
C GLU A 261 24.19 -12.01 -5.59
N TRP A 262 24.34 -11.42 -6.77
CA TRP A 262 24.62 -10.00 -6.96
C TRP A 262 23.52 -9.31 -7.76
N LEU A 263 23.16 -8.11 -7.34
CA LEU A 263 22.47 -7.14 -8.17
C LEU A 263 23.20 -5.80 -8.10
N PHE A 264 23.19 -5.09 -9.22
CA PHE A 264 23.53 -3.69 -9.30
C PHE A 264 22.28 -2.85 -9.12
N SER A 265 22.39 -1.74 -8.39
CA SER A 265 21.34 -0.73 -8.36
C SER A 265 21.94 0.67 -8.58
N ARG A 266 21.28 1.47 -9.41
CA ARG A 266 21.50 2.91 -9.51
C ARG A 266 20.28 3.62 -8.99
N CYS A 267 20.45 4.37 -7.91
CA CYS A 267 19.47 5.32 -7.41
C CYS A 267 19.78 6.73 -7.92
N LYS A 268 18.76 7.48 -8.34
CA LYS A 268 18.88 8.85 -8.82
C LYS A 268 17.78 9.73 -8.23
N THR A 269 18.14 10.94 -7.80
CA THR A 269 17.17 11.98 -7.43
C THR A 269 17.24 13.13 -8.44
N LYS A 270 16.09 13.66 -8.84
CA LYS A 270 16.00 14.78 -9.80
C LYS A 270 15.72 16.10 -9.10
N GLN A 271 14.89 16.09 -8.06
CA GLN A 271 14.52 17.30 -7.32
C GLN A 271 14.19 17.01 -5.85
N ILE A 272 14.88 17.73 -4.97
CA ILE A 272 14.51 17.85 -3.56
C ILE A 272 13.93 19.26 -3.38
N LYS A 273 12.66 19.36 -3.02
CA LYS A 273 11.96 20.65 -2.89
C LYS A 273 10.94 20.60 -1.77
N ASN A 274 10.99 21.58 -0.87
CA ASN A 274 10.06 21.75 0.24
C ASN A 274 9.88 20.47 1.10
N GLY A 275 10.97 19.75 1.36
CA GLY A 275 10.96 18.52 2.15
C GLY A 275 10.35 17.30 1.45
N ARG A 276 10.18 17.35 0.12
CA ARG A 276 9.80 16.22 -0.73
C ARG A 276 10.93 15.90 -1.70
N MET A 277 11.12 14.62 -1.99
CA MET A 277 12.15 14.10 -2.89
C MET A 277 11.58 12.98 -3.75
N ASP A 278 12.02 12.93 -5.02
CA ASP A 278 11.90 11.75 -5.88
C ASP A 278 13.15 10.86 -5.79
N LEU A 279 12.93 9.55 -5.94
CA LEU A 279 13.98 8.57 -6.20
C LEU A 279 13.56 7.74 -7.40
N GLU A 280 14.51 7.49 -8.29
CA GLU A 280 14.39 6.60 -9.44
C GLU A 280 15.47 5.54 -9.30
N LEU A 281 15.08 4.27 -9.37
CA LEU A 281 16.02 3.15 -9.34
C LEU A 281 15.99 2.37 -10.65
N THR A 282 17.18 2.02 -11.11
CA THR A 282 17.40 1.00 -12.14
C THR A 282 18.17 -0.14 -11.49
N ILE A 283 17.54 -1.32 -11.43
CA ILE A 283 18.12 -2.54 -10.86
C ILE A 283 18.50 -3.47 -12.01
N MET A 284 19.75 -3.92 -12.01
CA MET A 284 20.35 -4.69 -13.09
C MET A 284 21.04 -5.94 -12.54
N ASP A 285 21.08 -7.02 -13.32
CA ASP A 285 21.83 -8.22 -12.96
C ASP A 285 23.32 -8.11 -13.32
N ALA A 286 24.04 -9.21 -13.12
CA ALA A 286 25.48 -9.30 -13.36
C ALA A 286 25.86 -9.10 -14.84
N GLU A 287 24.94 -9.44 -15.75
CA GLU A 287 25.11 -9.31 -17.19
C GLU A 287 24.79 -7.90 -17.70
N GLY A 288 24.17 -7.06 -16.85
CA GLY A 288 23.75 -5.71 -17.20
C GLY A 288 22.37 -5.63 -17.83
N ASP A 289 21.54 -6.68 -17.68
CA ASP A 289 20.14 -6.62 -18.08
C ASP A 289 19.32 -5.91 -16.99
N ILE A 290 18.32 -5.13 -17.40
CA ILE A 290 17.38 -4.51 -16.46
C ILE A 290 16.47 -5.59 -15.87
N VAL A 291 16.55 -5.74 -14.55
CA VAL A 291 15.69 -6.65 -13.77
C VAL A 291 14.42 -5.93 -13.34
N ALA A 292 14.57 -4.72 -12.79
CA ALA A 292 13.44 -3.93 -12.32
C ALA A 292 13.74 -2.43 -12.39
N LEU A 293 12.67 -1.65 -12.53
CA LEU A 293 12.68 -0.19 -12.42
C LEU A 293 11.79 0.21 -11.23
N SER A 294 12.23 1.18 -10.42
CA SER A 294 11.44 1.68 -9.31
C SER A 294 11.38 3.20 -9.29
N HIS A 295 10.28 3.76 -8.79
CA HIS A 295 10.18 5.19 -8.51
C HIS A 295 9.46 5.44 -7.18
N HIS A 296 10.00 6.37 -6.39
CA HIS A 296 9.53 6.64 -5.04
C HIS A 296 9.16 8.12 -4.89
N VAL A 297 8.15 8.39 -4.07
CA VAL A 297 7.91 9.71 -3.51
C VAL A 297 8.24 9.65 -2.03
N CYS A 298 9.23 10.42 -1.58
CA CYS A 298 9.69 10.45 -0.20
C CYS A 298 9.53 11.84 0.42
N LEU A 299 9.39 11.88 1.74
CA LEU A 299 9.52 13.12 2.53
C LEU A 299 10.89 13.17 3.19
N VAL A 300 11.34 14.36 3.54
CA VAL A 300 12.54 14.62 4.36
C VAL A 300 12.07 15.17 5.69
N LEU A 301 12.10 14.36 6.75
CA LEU A 301 11.59 14.71 8.07
C LEU A 301 12.67 14.52 9.15
N PRO A 302 12.65 15.30 10.25
CA PRO A 302 13.52 15.05 11.39
C PRO A 302 13.31 13.65 11.99
N ALA A 303 14.37 12.96 12.41
CA ALA A 303 14.30 11.59 12.92
C ALA A 303 13.43 11.44 14.17
N GLU A 304 13.19 12.52 14.93
CA GLU A 304 12.27 12.53 16.07
C GLU A 304 10.87 12.06 15.66
N ARG A 305 10.45 12.34 14.41
CA ARG A 305 9.18 11.84 13.88
C ARG A 305 9.15 10.33 13.67
N ASN A 306 10.28 9.67 13.47
CA ASN A 306 10.36 8.21 13.37
C ASN A 306 10.10 7.56 14.74
N ILE A 307 10.76 8.09 15.78
CA ILE A 307 10.73 7.54 17.15
C ILE A 307 9.58 8.06 18.01
N ALA A 308 8.90 9.13 17.60
CA ALA A 308 7.81 9.74 18.36
C ALA A 308 6.69 8.73 18.67
N PRO A 309 6.12 8.78 19.90
CA PRO A 309 4.98 7.96 20.28
C PRO A 309 3.86 8.02 19.23
N ARG A 310 3.25 6.88 18.97
CA ARG A 310 2.10 6.80 18.06
C ARG A 310 0.89 7.43 18.76
N ARG A 311 0.12 8.27 18.05
CA ARG A 311 -1.16 8.79 18.57
C ARG A 311 -2.12 7.62 18.81
N GLU A 312 -2.76 7.57 19.97
CA GLU A 312 -3.75 6.55 20.35
C GLU A 312 -5.08 6.70 19.59
N GLU A 313 -5.04 6.83 18.27
CA GLU A 313 -6.23 6.70 17.43
C GLU A 313 -6.49 5.20 17.21
N GLY A 314 -7.07 4.53 18.20
CA GLY A 314 -7.39 3.10 18.10
C GLY A 314 -7.84 2.38 19.38
N ARG A 315 -7.76 3.01 20.56
CA ARG A 315 -8.24 2.36 21.80
C ARG A 315 -9.76 2.11 21.80
N LYS A 316 -10.54 2.82 20.98
CA LYS A 316 -11.97 2.58 20.83
C LYS A 316 -12.33 1.40 19.92
N GLU A 317 -11.46 0.98 19.00
CA GLU A 317 -11.72 -0.17 18.11
C GLU A 317 -11.11 -1.48 18.62
N ARG A 318 -10.07 -1.43 19.47
CA ARG A 318 -9.50 -2.64 20.10
C ARG A 318 -10.48 -3.42 20.99
N ALA A 319 -11.61 -2.82 21.38
CA ALA A 319 -12.68 -3.50 22.10
C ALA A 319 -13.60 -4.36 21.22
N LEU A 320 -13.50 -4.29 19.89
CA LEU A 320 -14.34 -5.06 18.95
C LEU A 320 -13.74 -6.43 18.56
N PHE A 321 -12.49 -6.72 18.94
CA PHE A 321 -11.79 -7.97 18.59
C PHE A 321 -11.46 -8.89 19.77
N ALA A 322 -12.03 -8.63 20.95
CA ALA A 322 -12.10 -9.65 22.00
C ALA A 322 -13.32 -10.55 21.73
N PRO A 323 -13.21 -11.89 21.81
CA PRO A 323 -14.39 -12.74 21.78
C PRO A 323 -15.26 -12.39 22.98
N SER A 324 -16.37 -11.67 22.74
CA SER A 324 -17.35 -11.40 23.78
C SER A 324 -18.10 -12.71 24.10
N PRO A 325 -18.41 -12.98 25.38
CA PRO A 325 -19.29 -14.09 25.73
C PRO A 325 -20.64 -13.89 25.05
N VAL A 326 -21.22 -14.99 24.55
CA VAL A 326 -22.52 -15.03 23.88
C VAL A 326 -23.57 -14.35 24.77
N LEU A 327 -23.92 -13.11 24.42
CA LEU A 327 -25.08 -12.40 24.95
C LEU A 327 -26.19 -12.55 23.91
N VAL A 328 -27.17 -13.37 24.25
CA VAL A 328 -28.44 -13.47 23.52
C VAL A 328 -29.13 -12.10 23.61
N PRO A 329 -29.39 -11.39 22.50
CA PRO A 329 -30.04 -10.10 22.59
C PRO A 329 -31.52 -10.28 22.96
N LYS A 330 -31.93 -9.72 24.10
CA LYS A 330 -33.34 -9.38 24.33
C LYS A 330 -33.71 -8.29 23.35
N ILE A 331 -34.54 -8.62 22.38
CA ILE A 331 -35.19 -7.65 21.50
C ILE A 331 -36.27 -6.95 22.34
N GLU A 332 -36.00 -5.75 22.84
CA GLU A 332 -37.06 -4.84 23.29
C GLU A 332 -37.63 -4.12 22.06
N ILE A 333 -38.82 -4.55 21.66
CA ILE A 333 -39.61 -3.90 20.61
C ILE A 333 -40.20 -2.62 21.20
N LEU A 334 -39.77 -1.46 20.71
CA LEU A 334 -40.42 -0.17 20.98
C LEU A 334 -41.91 -0.24 20.54
N PRO A 335 -42.85 0.27 21.35
CA PRO A 335 -44.29 0.13 21.10
C PRO A 335 -44.76 1.11 20.02
N ALA A 336 -44.44 0.84 18.76
CA ALA A 336 -44.92 1.63 17.63
C ALA A 336 -45.05 0.83 16.34
N ILE A 337 -45.54 -0.42 16.39
CA ILE A 337 -46.28 -1.06 15.29
C ILE A 337 -47.31 -2.01 15.95
N ARG A 338 -48.50 -1.50 16.24
CA ARG A 338 -49.69 -2.32 16.52
C ARG A 338 -50.88 -1.67 15.84
N THR A 339 -51.07 -1.96 14.56
CA THR A 339 -52.39 -1.93 13.92
C THR A 339 -52.27 -2.46 12.50
N CYS A 340 -52.62 -3.72 12.32
CA CYS A 340 -53.45 -4.20 11.21
C CYS A 340 -53.85 -5.64 11.55
N CYS A 341 -55.15 -5.90 11.51
CA CYS A 341 -55.83 -7.19 11.74
C CYS A 341 -56.22 -7.50 13.20
N ALA A 342 -57.20 -6.75 13.73
CA ALA A 342 -58.14 -7.25 14.75
C ALA A 342 -59.42 -6.39 14.68
N SER A 343 -60.58 -7.01 14.39
CA SER A 343 -61.88 -6.41 14.73
C SER A 343 -62.24 -6.83 16.16
N ARG A 344 -62.67 -5.88 17.00
CA ARG A 344 -63.11 -6.12 18.38
C ARG A 344 -64.64 -6.21 18.41
N ASP A 345 -65.19 -7.07 19.25
CA ASP A 345 -66.61 -7.02 19.62
C ASP A 345 -66.85 -6.01 20.77
N GLU A 346 -68.12 -5.69 21.02
CA GLU A 346 -68.53 -4.64 21.97
C GLU A 346 -68.23 -4.97 23.45
N ALA A 347 -67.70 -6.15 23.76
CA ALA A 347 -67.24 -6.53 25.11
C ALA A 347 -65.71 -6.50 25.27
N GLY A 348 -64.95 -6.16 24.22
CA GLY A 348 -63.51 -5.87 24.32
C GLY A 348 -62.58 -7.08 24.44
N ASN A 349 -63.06 -8.30 24.16
CA ASN A 349 -62.20 -9.48 24.13
C ASN A 349 -61.54 -9.67 22.76
N THR A 350 -60.31 -10.23 22.76
CA THR A 350 -59.55 -10.52 21.53
C THR A 350 -59.53 -12.03 21.30
N THR A 351 -60.23 -12.52 20.28
CA THR A 351 -60.20 -13.93 19.85
C THR A 351 -59.38 -14.09 18.57
N ALA A 352 -58.52 -15.10 18.52
CA ALA A 352 -57.79 -15.47 17.31
C ALA A 352 -58.74 -16.16 16.31
N ILE A 353 -58.74 -15.72 15.05
CA ILE A 353 -59.49 -16.39 13.98
C ILE A 353 -58.73 -17.67 13.62
N HIS A 354 -59.23 -18.83 14.04
CA HIS A 354 -58.85 -20.13 13.49
C HIS A 354 -60.00 -20.64 12.61
N GLY A 355 -59.85 -20.53 11.29
CA GLY A 355 -60.63 -21.34 10.36
C GLY A 355 -59.95 -22.69 10.18
N ARG A 356 -60.66 -23.78 10.47
CA ARG A 356 -60.34 -25.12 9.95
C ARG A 356 -61.13 -25.30 8.66
N ASP A 357 -60.47 -25.86 7.65
CA ASP A 357 -61.11 -26.69 6.63
C ASP A 357 -60.30 -27.98 6.50
N ASP A 358 -61.02 -29.08 6.23
CA ASP A 358 -60.51 -30.43 6.16
C ASP A 358 -59.56 -30.63 4.96
N GLY A 359 -58.33 -31.05 5.23
CA GLY A 359 -57.31 -31.37 4.22
C GLY A 359 -56.01 -30.62 4.46
N GLY A 360 -55.06 -31.27 5.15
CA GLY A 360 -53.85 -30.64 5.67
C GLY A 360 -52.93 -30.02 4.61
N GLU A 361 -52.69 -28.71 4.72
CA GLU A 361 -51.46 -28.02 4.34
C GLU A 361 -51.41 -26.65 5.05
N TYR A 362 -50.28 -26.30 5.68
CA TYR A 362 -50.07 -24.99 6.30
C TYR A 362 -49.61 -23.97 5.23
N ARG A 363 -50.39 -22.92 4.96
CA ARG A 363 -49.92 -21.73 4.21
C ARG A 363 -49.64 -20.56 5.16
N VAL A 364 -48.38 -20.10 5.15
CA VAL A 364 -47.97 -18.85 5.82
C VAL A 364 -48.39 -17.67 4.93
N CYS A 365 -49.19 -16.76 5.48
CA CYS A 365 -49.61 -15.54 4.81
C CYS A 365 -48.46 -14.50 4.82
N HIS A 366 -47.73 -14.36 3.72
CA HIS A 366 -46.68 -13.34 3.59
C HIS A 366 -47.25 -11.99 3.14
N CYS A 367 -47.49 -11.09 4.09
CA CYS A 367 -47.59 -9.65 3.83
C CYS A 367 -46.25 -8.98 4.13
N PHE A 368 -45.34 -8.91 3.15
CA PHE A 368 -44.16 -8.05 3.26
C PHE A 368 -44.52 -6.61 2.85
N ARG A 369 -44.42 -5.67 3.81
CA ARG A 369 -44.35 -4.23 3.51
C ARG A 369 -42.87 -3.85 3.44
N TRP A 370 -42.47 -3.24 2.32
CA TRP A 370 -41.12 -2.71 2.13
C TRP A 370 -41.09 -1.24 2.53
N TYR A 371 -40.11 -0.85 3.35
CA TYR A 371 -39.80 0.54 3.65
C TYR A 371 -38.42 0.85 3.08
N LEU A 372 -38.30 1.91 2.29
CA LEU A 372 -37.01 2.46 1.89
C LEU A 372 -36.64 3.54 2.90
N VAL A 373 -35.57 3.32 3.66
CA VAL A 373 -35.00 4.32 4.56
C VAL A 373 -33.80 4.93 3.86
N THR A 374 -33.87 6.24 3.59
CA THR A 374 -32.76 7.00 3.01
C THR A 374 -32.21 7.97 4.03
N TYR A 375 -30.89 8.06 4.10
CA TYR A 375 -30.16 8.95 5.00
C TYR A 375 -29.57 10.09 4.18
N HIS A 376 -29.93 11.32 4.51
CA HIS A 376 -29.27 12.51 3.95
C HIS A 376 -28.46 13.19 5.04
N LEU A 377 -27.13 13.24 4.85
CA LEU A 377 -26.26 14.17 5.55
C LEU A 377 -26.27 15.50 4.80
N SER A 378 -26.58 16.58 5.51
CA SER A 378 -26.40 17.94 4.99
C SER A 378 -25.47 18.72 5.91
N HIS A 379 -24.50 19.42 5.32
CA HIS A 379 -23.64 20.37 6.00
C HIS A 379 -24.11 21.79 5.64
N ARG A 380 -24.54 22.59 6.62
CA ARG A 380 -24.73 24.03 6.43
C ARG A 380 -23.48 24.76 6.92
N TYR A 381 -22.84 25.52 6.03
CA TYR A 381 -21.83 26.50 6.39
C TYR A 381 -22.47 27.89 6.41
N TYR A 382 -22.38 28.60 7.53
CA TYR A 382 -22.69 30.03 7.58
C TYR A 382 -21.39 30.81 7.38
N SER A 383 -21.34 31.69 6.37
CA SER A 383 -20.24 32.65 6.20
C SER A 383 -20.62 33.97 6.86
N HIS A 384 -19.82 34.39 7.85
CA HIS A 384 -19.79 35.77 8.29
C HIS A 384 -18.36 36.31 8.16
N HIS A 385 -18.23 37.39 7.39
CA HIS A 385 -17.01 38.14 7.24
C HIS A 385 -16.60 38.79 8.57
N ARG A 386 -15.53 38.29 9.20
CA ARG A 386 -14.35 39.02 9.73
C ARG A 386 -13.67 38.22 10.85
N ARG A 387 -12.36 37.98 10.66
CA ARG A 387 -11.26 37.66 11.60
C ARG A 387 -11.50 36.62 12.72
N TYR A 388 -10.70 35.54 12.63
CA TYR A 388 -10.20 34.63 13.67
C TYR A 388 -11.21 34.01 14.68
N SER A 389 -11.69 32.79 14.38
CA SER A 389 -11.92 31.69 15.34
C SER A 389 -12.28 30.37 14.62
N PRO A 390 -12.04 29.17 15.20
CA PRO A 390 -12.31 27.89 14.53
C PRO A 390 -13.82 27.56 14.51
N VAL A 391 -14.32 27.15 13.35
CA VAL A 391 -15.73 26.76 13.13
C VAL A 391 -15.96 25.33 13.62
N THR A 392 -16.85 25.14 14.60
CA THR A 392 -17.45 23.83 14.92
C THR A 392 -18.69 23.63 14.04
N GLY A 393 -18.67 22.62 13.18
CA GLY A 393 -19.84 22.21 12.39
C GLY A 393 -20.70 21.21 13.16
N ILE A 394 -22.02 21.44 13.23
CA ILE A 394 -22.99 20.44 13.68
C ILE A 394 -23.53 19.73 12.42
N ALA A 395 -23.39 18.41 12.36
CA ALA A 395 -24.07 17.60 11.34
C ALA A 395 -25.44 17.18 11.88
N SER A 396 -26.53 17.52 11.17
CA SER A 396 -27.87 17.02 11.47
C SER A 396 -28.22 15.90 10.50
N VAL A 397 -28.69 14.76 11.03
CA VAL A 397 -29.22 13.64 10.23
C VAL A 397 -30.74 13.76 10.22
N THR A 398 -31.32 13.87 9.02
CA THR A 398 -32.79 13.80 8.85
C THR A 398 -33.14 12.45 8.25
N VAL A 399 -34.04 11.72 8.91
CA VAL A 399 -34.54 10.42 8.44
C VAL A 399 -35.90 10.64 7.80
N THR A 400 -36.03 10.26 6.53
CA THR A 400 -37.32 10.28 5.82
C THR A 400 -37.75 8.85 5.52
N VAL A 401 -38.93 8.47 5.98
CA VAL A 401 -39.51 7.14 5.72
C VAL A 401 -40.61 7.31 4.67
N THR A 402 -40.41 6.73 3.49
CA THR A 402 -41.40 6.79 2.40
C THR A 402 -42.07 5.43 2.23
N MET A 403 -43.41 5.42 2.19
CA MET A 403 -44.22 4.22 2.04
C MET A 403 -44.44 3.92 0.54
N MET A 404 -43.89 2.82 0.03
CA MET A 404 -44.12 2.43 -1.37
C MET A 404 -45.40 1.58 -1.51
N ARG A 405 -46.26 1.92 -2.47
CA ARG A 405 -47.35 1.04 -2.91
C ARG A 405 -46.84 0.08 -3.99
N ARG A 406 -47.31 -1.17 -3.93
CA ARG A 406 -46.95 -2.30 -4.79
C ARG A 406 -47.26 -1.95 -6.26
N ALA A 407 -46.23 -1.84 -7.11
CA ALA A 407 -46.37 -1.92 -8.56
C ALA A 407 -45.87 -3.30 -9.00
N HIS A 408 -46.65 -4.00 -9.83
CA HIS A 408 -46.22 -5.25 -10.45
C HIS A 408 -45.04 -4.96 -11.39
N LEU A 409 -43.87 -5.53 -11.09
CA LEU A 409 -42.66 -5.42 -11.91
C LEU A 409 -42.48 -6.70 -12.73
N ASP A 410 -42.50 -6.54 -14.06
CA ASP A 410 -42.08 -7.51 -15.09
C ASP A 410 -40.54 -7.57 -15.13
N PRO A 411 -39.87 -8.75 -15.17
CA PRO A 411 -38.42 -8.87 -15.05
C PRO A 411 -37.57 -8.32 -16.21
N ARG A 412 -38.12 -7.62 -17.22
CA ARG A 412 -37.37 -7.24 -18.43
C ARG A 412 -37.08 -5.76 -18.65
N THR A 413 -37.31 -4.89 -17.68
CA THR A 413 -36.95 -3.46 -17.86
C THR A 413 -36.39 -2.86 -16.57
N LEU A 414 -35.06 -2.85 -16.41
CA LEU A 414 -34.39 -2.02 -15.40
C LEU A 414 -33.83 -0.78 -16.09
N TYR A 415 -34.63 0.29 -16.14
CA TYR A 415 -34.18 1.63 -16.52
C TYR A 415 -33.93 2.41 -15.24
N ILE A 416 -32.68 2.81 -15.00
CA ILE A 416 -32.29 3.66 -13.88
C ILE A 416 -32.53 5.11 -14.32
N PRO A 417 -33.40 5.91 -13.67
CA PRO A 417 -33.50 7.33 -13.99
C PRO A 417 -32.28 8.06 -13.40
N GLY A 418 -31.45 8.61 -14.27
CA GLY A 418 -30.37 9.52 -13.90
C GLY A 418 -30.93 10.84 -13.39
N THR A 419 -30.46 11.27 -12.22
CA THR A 419 -30.75 12.59 -11.68
C THR A 419 -29.92 13.63 -12.43
N PHE A 420 -30.56 14.36 -13.34
CA PHE A 420 -30.05 15.62 -13.89
C PHE A 420 -30.18 16.71 -12.81
N MET A 421 -29.06 17.27 -12.34
CA MET A 421 -29.03 18.60 -11.75
C MET A 421 -28.62 19.60 -12.84
N ALA A 422 -29.59 20.35 -13.34
CA ALA A 422 -29.35 21.56 -14.11
C ALA A 422 -28.93 22.68 -13.14
N ALA A 423 -27.72 23.20 -13.31
CA ALA A 423 -27.32 24.50 -12.77
C ALA A 423 -27.33 25.51 -13.92
N GLN A 424 -28.42 26.28 -14.01
CA GLN A 424 -28.43 27.53 -14.76
C GLN A 424 -27.79 28.61 -13.89
N HIS A 425 -26.64 29.14 -14.31
CA HIS A 425 -26.34 30.56 -14.23
C HIS A 425 -25.31 30.88 -15.32
N GLY A 426 -25.73 31.73 -16.26
CA GLY A 426 -24.92 32.12 -17.40
C GLY A 426 -23.78 33.06 -17.03
N ASN A 427 -22.73 33.02 -17.85
CA ASN A 427 -22.23 34.23 -18.48
C ASN A 427 -21.61 33.87 -19.84
N ALA A 428 -22.01 34.65 -20.83
CA ALA A 428 -21.51 34.62 -22.19
C ALA A 428 -20.03 35.04 -22.24
N GLY A 429 -19.28 34.47 -23.17
CA GLY A 429 -17.90 34.89 -23.43
C GLY A 429 -17.17 33.91 -24.34
N ASP A 430 -17.37 34.12 -25.63
CA ASP A 430 -16.45 33.84 -26.73
C ASP A 430 -16.34 32.42 -27.33
N VAL A 431 -16.69 32.44 -28.61
CA VAL A 431 -16.72 31.42 -29.66
C VAL A 431 -15.32 31.26 -30.27
N PHE A 432 -14.97 30.05 -30.73
CA PHE A 432 -14.26 29.68 -32.00
C PHE A 432 -13.46 28.35 -31.88
N PRO A 433 -13.24 27.59 -32.98
CA PRO A 433 -14.13 26.49 -33.36
C PRO A 433 -13.46 25.10 -33.44
N PHE A 434 -14.34 24.10 -33.60
CA PHE A 434 -14.08 22.70 -33.95
C PHE A 434 -13.08 22.48 -35.09
N PHE A 435 -12.16 21.53 -34.90
CA PHE A 435 -11.52 20.80 -35.98
C PHE A 435 -12.17 19.43 -36.14
N ARG A 436 -12.57 19.14 -37.37
CA ARG A 436 -13.16 17.90 -37.88
C ARG A 436 -12.00 16.99 -38.31
N GLU A 437 -12.01 15.73 -37.88
CA GLU A 437 -11.20 14.67 -38.49
C GLU A 437 -11.93 14.19 -39.76
N ASP A 438 -11.23 14.26 -40.89
CA ASP A 438 -11.56 13.49 -42.09
C ASP A 438 -10.45 12.45 -42.28
N ALA A 439 -10.84 11.18 -42.27
CA ALA A 439 -10.03 10.04 -42.72
C ALA A 439 -10.01 9.97 -44.26
N PRO A 440 -9.05 9.25 -44.84
CA PRO A 440 -9.40 7.90 -45.32
C PRO A 440 -8.71 6.75 -44.57
#